data_AF-A0AAW5EK14-F1
#
_entry.id   AF-A0AAW5EK14-F1
#
_cell.length_a   1.000
_cell.length_b   1.000
_cell.length_c   1.000
_cell.angle_alpha   90.00
_cell.angle_beta   90.00
_cell.angle_gamma   90.00
#
_symmetry.space_group_name_H-M   'P 1'
#
loop_
_entity.id
_entity.type
_entity.pdbx_description
1 polymer ?
#
loop_
_entity_poly.entity_id
_entity_poly.type
_entity_poly.pdbx_seq_one_letter_code
_entity_poly.pdbx_strand_id
1 'polypeptide(L)'
;MKKSIALTLGTIFFFSACSNSLDKTTVAKYEERLNTQINETLKDFQQDMGVRIEISNFSCKGDGMFLRCSSPNFNVFAKDNTQTEQKLIEAKNLEIYSNEIYTGEEQGLISLKDYYDNLLSKNKNLKTSFTLEGFKLGEKVISDINASLSQSDPKIQDYLAKLSSGVFTLSFENSLFVKNSDYNNNFNMKINNQDLNFDMNLNFD
;
A
#
# COMPACT_ATOMS: atom_id res chain seq x y z
N MET A 1 -11.38 53.90 29.99
CA MET A 1 -12.00 52.65 30.49
C MET A 1 -12.86 52.03 29.39
N LYS A 2 -12.61 50.74 29.10
CA LYS A 2 -13.42 49.75 28.34
C LYS A 2 -13.64 50.06 26.84
N LYS A 3 -12.75 49.62 25.95
CA LYS A 3 -12.64 48.27 25.31
C LYS A 3 -13.70 48.01 24.23
N SER A 4 -13.20 48.00 22.98
CA SER A 4 -13.74 47.33 21.80
C SER A 4 -14.23 45.93 22.11
N ILE A 5 -15.44 45.58 21.67
CA ILE A 5 -15.86 44.19 21.46
C ILE A 5 -16.58 44.12 20.12
N ALA A 6 -15.92 43.41 19.22
CA ALA A 6 -16.39 43.03 17.90
C ALA A 6 -17.77 42.36 17.97
N LEU A 7 -18.63 42.70 17.01
CA LEU A 7 -19.83 41.96 16.66
C LEU A 7 -19.42 40.60 16.08
N THR A 8 -19.24 39.64 16.98
CA THR A 8 -19.13 38.22 16.72
C THR A 8 -20.52 37.59 16.50
N LEU A 9 -20.54 36.57 15.64
CA LEU A 9 -21.48 35.45 15.57
C LEU A 9 -22.75 35.67 14.74
N GLY A 10 -22.57 35.58 13.43
CA GLY A 10 -23.64 35.45 12.44
C GLY A 10 -23.27 34.47 11.33
N THR A 11 -22.67 33.33 11.67
CA THR A 11 -22.56 32.17 10.76
C THR A 11 -22.83 30.90 11.54
N ILE A 12 -24.11 30.60 11.70
CA ILE A 12 -24.57 29.23 11.91
C ILE A 12 -24.33 28.52 10.57
N PHE A 13 -23.12 28.01 10.35
CA PHE A 13 -22.90 26.96 9.38
C PHE A 13 -23.26 25.64 10.06
N PHE A 14 -24.51 25.22 9.88
CA PHE A 14 -24.89 23.81 10.04
C PHE A 14 -24.18 22.99 8.94
N PHE A 15 -22.92 22.64 9.18
CA PHE A 15 -22.30 21.44 8.60
C PHE A 15 -22.21 20.37 9.69
N SER A 16 -23.37 19.97 10.22
CA SER A 16 -23.50 18.67 10.89
C SER A 16 -23.82 17.60 9.83
N ALA A 17 -22.96 17.51 8.82
CA ALA A 17 -22.60 16.20 8.32
C ALA A 17 -21.32 15.89 9.08
N CYS A 18 -21.38 14.94 10.02
CA CYS A 18 -20.16 14.40 10.63
C CYS A 18 -19.30 13.91 9.48
N SER A 19 -18.31 14.71 9.05
CA SER A 19 -17.36 14.28 8.06
C SER A 19 -16.52 13.23 8.76
N ASN A 20 -16.88 11.96 8.60
CA ASN A 20 -16.07 10.79 8.98
C ASN A 20 -14.83 10.71 8.06
N SER A 21 -14.17 11.84 7.83
CA SER A 21 -13.02 12.00 6.98
C SER A 21 -11.82 12.38 7.84
N LEU A 22 -10.68 11.77 7.56
CA LEU A 22 -9.43 12.13 8.22
C LEU A 22 -9.10 13.61 7.99
N ASP A 23 -8.75 14.31 9.07
CA ASP A 23 -8.30 15.70 8.97
C ASP A 23 -6.90 15.77 8.31
N LYS A 24 -6.58 16.95 7.75
CA LYS A 24 -5.32 17.15 7.02
C LYS A 24 -4.08 16.97 7.89
N THR A 25 -4.15 17.28 9.18
CA THR A 25 -3.02 17.14 10.10
C THR A 25 -2.74 15.66 10.36
N THR A 26 -3.78 14.85 10.54
CA THR A 26 -3.66 13.40 10.62
C THR A 26 -3.07 12.82 9.34
N VAL A 27 -3.59 13.19 8.17
CA VAL A 27 -3.05 12.73 6.86
C VAL A 27 -1.55 13.05 6.73
N ALA A 28 -1.15 14.30 7.00
CA ALA A 28 0.24 14.73 6.90
C ALA A 28 1.15 13.96 7.88
N LYS A 29 0.70 13.71 9.10
CA LYS A 29 1.45 12.93 10.10
C LYS A 29 1.72 11.51 9.63
N TYR A 30 0.74 10.83 9.04
CA TYR A 30 0.92 9.47 8.52
C TYR A 30 1.77 9.46 7.25
N GLU A 31 1.64 10.46 6.37
CA GLU A 31 2.50 10.61 5.20
C GLU A 31 3.97 10.76 5.60
N GLU A 32 4.27 11.65 6.54
CA GLU A 32 5.62 11.87 7.05
C GLU A 32 6.17 10.58 7.67
N ARG A 33 5.41 9.93 8.54
CA ARG A 33 5.83 8.68 9.19
C ARG A 33 6.07 7.56 8.19
N LEU A 34 5.20 7.41 7.19
CA LEU A 34 5.33 6.40 6.14
C LEU A 34 6.64 6.61 5.36
N ASN A 35 6.88 7.83 4.91
CA ASN A 35 8.08 8.17 4.14
C ASN A 35 9.36 7.98 4.95
N THR A 36 9.38 8.41 6.22
CA THR A 36 10.53 8.20 7.12
C THR A 36 10.80 6.71 7.30
N GLN A 37 9.78 5.92 7.64
CA GLN A 37 9.92 4.48 7.88
C GLN A 37 10.42 3.72 6.64
N ILE A 38 9.89 4.06 5.45
CA ILE A 38 10.33 3.44 4.19
C ILE A 38 11.78 3.79 3.89
N ASN A 39 12.18 5.05 4.03
CA ASN A 39 13.56 5.46 3.77
C ASN A 39 14.56 4.79 4.71
N GLU A 40 14.21 4.63 5.99
CA GLU A 40 15.03 3.89 6.96
C GLU A 40 15.11 2.40 6.61
N THR A 41 13.96 1.76 6.38
CA THR A 41 13.89 0.32 6.07
C THR A 41 14.63 -0.02 4.78
N LEU A 42 14.52 0.83 3.75
CA LEU A 42 15.19 0.62 2.47
C LEU A 42 16.69 0.82 2.56
N LYS A 43 17.18 1.71 3.43
CA LYS A 43 18.61 1.89 3.62
C LYS A 43 19.25 0.61 4.13
N ASP A 44 18.64 -0.01 5.13
CA ASP A 44 19.14 -1.26 5.73
C ASP A 44 18.97 -2.43 4.74
N PHE A 45 17.79 -2.57 4.14
CA PHE A 45 17.48 -3.68 3.22
C PHE A 45 18.37 -3.70 1.97
N GLN A 46 18.60 -2.55 1.34
CA GLN A 46 19.44 -2.46 0.14
C GLN A 46 20.90 -2.82 0.42
N GLN A 47 21.40 -2.44 1.59
CA GLN A 47 22.76 -2.77 2.02
C GLN A 47 22.94 -4.28 2.23
N ASP A 48 21.98 -4.93 2.88
CA ASP A 48 22.07 -6.35 3.22
C ASP A 48 21.83 -7.27 2.02
N MET A 49 20.91 -6.88 1.13
CA MET A 49 20.45 -7.74 0.03
C MET A 49 21.20 -7.49 -1.29
N GLY A 50 22.05 -6.46 -1.36
CA GLY A 50 22.76 -6.11 -2.60
C GLY A 50 21.84 -5.69 -3.74
N VAL A 51 20.64 -5.18 -3.40
CA VAL A 51 19.65 -4.67 -4.34
C VAL A 51 19.57 -3.15 -4.25
N ARG A 52 19.15 -2.51 -5.34
CA ARG A 52 18.85 -1.09 -5.37
C ARG A 52 17.36 -0.92 -5.67
N ILE A 53 16.68 -0.16 -4.83
CA ILE A 53 15.25 0.12 -4.89
C ILE A 53 15.11 1.62 -5.13
N GLU A 54 14.51 1.97 -6.26
CA GLU A 54 14.08 3.33 -6.53
C GLU A 54 12.61 3.45 -6.14
N ILE A 55 12.34 4.29 -5.16
CA ILE A 55 10.99 4.67 -4.77
C ILE A 55 10.96 6.18 -4.51
N SER A 56 9.88 6.83 -4.93
CA SER A 56 9.64 8.22 -4.60
C SER A 56 8.97 8.32 -3.23
N ASN A 57 8.96 9.51 -2.64
CA ASN A 57 8.11 9.72 -1.47
C ASN A 57 6.64 9.52 -1.86
N PHE A 58 5.89 8.92 -0.93
CA PHE A 58 4.45 8.83 -0.99
C PHE A 58 3.81 10.19 -0.80
N SER A 59 2.77 10.46 -1.58
CA SER A 59 1.80 11.51 -1.30
C SER A 59 0.48 10.87 -0.87
N CYS A 60 -0.09 11.35 0.22
CA CYS A 60 -1.26 10.80 0.86
C CYS A 60 -2.43 11.78 0.87
N LYS A 61 -3.65 11.22 0.80
CA LYS A 61 -4.91 11.96 0.97
C LYS A 61 -5.90 11.14 1.79
N GLY A 62 -6.78 11.83 2.51
CA GLY A 62 -7.93 11.21 3.14
C GLY A 62 -8.99 10.81 2.10
N ASP A 63 -9.59 9.65 2.29
CA ASP A 63 -10.69 9.08 1.51
C ASP A 63 -11.73 8.51 2.48
N GLY A 64 -12.54 9.39 3.06
CA GLY A 64 -13.31 9.07 4.27
C GLY A 64 -12.37 8.70 5.43
N MET A 65 -12.64 7.58 6.09
CA MET A 65 -11.81 7.05 7.18
C MET A 65 -10.51 6.38 6.69
N PHE A 66 -10.33 6.25 5.38
CA PHE A 66 -9.13 5.66 4.80
C PHE A 66 -8.09 6.73 4.49
N LEU A 67 -6.82 6.35 4.63
CA LEU A 67 -5.67 7.02 4.07
C LEU A 67 -5.32 6.34 2.74
N ARG A 68 -5.24 7.11 1.66
CA ARG A 68 -4.75 6.65 0.36
C ARG A 68 -3.41 7.32 0.07
N CYS A 69 -2.36 6.54 -0.03
CA CYS A 69 -1.01 7.00 -0.35
C CYS A 69 -0.55 6.41 -1.68
N SER A 70 0.13 7.19 -2.50
CA SER A 70 0.66 6.75 -3.79
C SER A 70 2.11 7.22 -3.96
N SER A 71 2.96 6.32 -4.44
CA SER A 71 4.33 6.61 -4.86
C SER A 71 4.51 6.20 -6.33
N PRO A 72 4.89 7.13 -7.23
CA PRO A 72 5.15 6.80 -8.63
C PRO A 72 6.54 6.16 -8.84
N ASN A 73 6.69 5.50 -10.00
CA ASN A 73 7.95 5.04 -10.57
C ASN A 73 8.77 4.13 -9.64
N PHE A 74 8.16 3.05 -9.16
CA PHE A 74 8.85 2.07 -8.35
C PHE A 74 9.69 1.13 -9.22
N ASN A 75 10.97 0.96 -8.89
CA ASN A 75 11.86 0.03 -9.59
C ASN A 75 12.75 -0.72 -8.60
N VAL A 76 13.05 -1.98 -8.91
CA VAL A 76 14.03 -2.78 -8.18
C VAL A 76 15.08 -3.29 -9.15
N PHE A 77 16.34 -3.13 -8.77
CA PHE A 77 17.51 -3.58 -9.51
C PHE A 77 18.33 -4.52 -8.64
N ALA A 78 18.97 -5.49 -9.27
CA ALA A 78 19.98 -6.32 -8.65
C ALA A 78 21.21 -6.39 -9.54
N LYS A 79 22.38 -6.59 -8.93
CA LYS A 79 23.60 -6.82 -9.68
C LYS A 79 23.67 -8.27 -10.14
N ASP A 80 24.05 -8.48 -11.39
CA ASP A 80 24.41 -9.80 -11.87
C ASP A 80 25.84 -10.20 -11.47
N ASN A 81 26.25 -11.41 -11.86
CA ASN A 81 27.59 -11.94 -11.59
C ASN A 81 28.73 -11.08 -12.19
N THR A 82 28.42 -10.21 -13.16
CA THR A 82 29.38 -9.27 -13.78
C THR A 82 29.39 -7.90 -13.09
N GLN A 83 28.64 -7.74 -11.99
CA GLN A 83 28.40 -6.49 -11.27
C GLN A 83 27.59 -5.45 -12.07
N THR A 84 26.98 -5.86 -13.19
CA THR A 84 26.11 -4.98 -13.98
C THR A 84 24.72 -4.97 -13.34
N GLU A 85 24.15 -3.78 -13.16
CA GLU A 85 22.78 -3.66 -12.64
C GLU A 85 21.76 -4.10 -13.69
N GLN A 86 20.88 -5.01 -13.27
CA GLN A 86 19.76 -5.51 -14.04
C GLN A 86 18.47 -5.11 -13.33
N LYS A 87 17.51 -4.56 -14.07
CA LYS A 87 16.17 -4.32 -13.55
C LYS A 87 15.48 -5.66 -13.30
N LEU A 88 14.97 -5.87 -12.09
CA LEU A 88 14.18 -7.04 -11.74
C LEU A 88 12.69 -6.80 -11.99
N ILE A 89 12.18 -5.69 -11.46
CA ILE A 89 10.77 -5.31 -11.55
C ILE A 89 10.63 -3.79 -11.68
N GLU A 90 9.56 -3.36 -12.34
CA GLU A 90 9.06 -1.99 -12.33
C GLU A 90 7.56 -1.96 -12.04
N ALA A 91 7.09 -0.90 -11.41
CA ALA A 91 5.67 -0.57 -11.31
C ALA A 91 5.47 0.92 -11.52
N LYS A 92 4.38 1.27 -12.21
CA LYS A 92 4.02 2.68 -12.48
C LYS A 92 3.71 3.40 -11.18
N ASN A 93 2.90 2.78 -10.32
CA ASN A 93 2.55 3.30 -9.01
C ASN A 93 2.60 2.17 -7.98
N LEU A 94 2.97 2.54 -6.77
CA LEU A 94 2.75 1.77 -5.57
C LEU A 94 1.71 2.51 -4.75
N GLU A 95 0.59 1.85 -4.44
CA GLU A 95 -0.50 2.42 -3.65
C GLU A 95 -0.64 1.70 -2.31
N ILE A 96 -0.86 2.48 -1.26
CA ILE A 96 -1.25 1.99 0.07
C ILE A 96 -2.61 2.59 0.39
N TYR A 97 -3.54 1.76 0.82
CA TYR A 97 -4.89 2.18 1.21
C TYR A 97 -5.27 1.52 2.52
N SER A 98 -5.50 2.30 3.58
CA SER A 98 -5.74 1.74 4.91
C SER A 98 -6.68 2.60 5.75
N ASN A 99 -7.57 1.98 6.52
CA ASN A 99 -8.34 2.64 7.60
C ASN A 99 -7.84 2.29 9.00
N GLU A 100 -6.66 1.68 9.13
CA GLU A 100 -5.97 1.45 10.40
C GLU A 100 -5.28 2.73 10.90
N ILE A 101 -6.09 3.79 11.05
CA ILE A 101 -5.63 5.14 11.33
C ILE A 101 -6.11 5.56 12.72
N TYR A 102 -5.17 5.59 13.66
CA TYR A 102 -5.43 6.11 15.00
C TYR A 102 -5.38 7.64 15.01
N THR A 103 -6.51 8.25 15.38
CA THR A 103 -6.73 9.71 15.36
C THR A 103 -6.38 10.40 16.68
N GLY A 104 -5.90 9.68 17.70
CA GLY A 104 -5.29 10.32 18.89
C GLY A 104 -6.25 10.82 19.96
N GLU A 105 -7.44 10.23 20.10
CA GLU A 105 -8.37 10.59 21.19
C GLU A 105 -7.81 10.27 22.58
N GLU A 106 -6.96 9.25 22.71
CA GLU A 106 -6.21 8.96 23.94
C GLU A 106 -4.74 9.38 23.80
N GLN A 107 -4.22 10.09 24.81
CA GLN A 107 -2.83 10.50 24.90
C GLN A 107 -2.00 9.51 25.73
N GLY A 108 -0.77 9.26 25.32
CA GLY A 108 0.17 8.38 26.03
C GLY A 108 0.41 7.05 25.31
N LEU A 109 1.14 6.14 25.97
CA LEU A 109 1.31 4.76 25.49
C LEU A 109 0.01 4.00 25.73
N ILE A 110 -0.59 3.50 24.65
CA ILE A 110 -1.77 2.63 24.71
C ILE A 110 -1.33 1.18 24.47
N SER A 111 -2.08 0.22 25.04
CA SER A 111 -1.82 -1.19 24.75
C SER A 111 -2.23 -1.54 23.32
N LEU A 112 -1.66 -2.62 22.76
CA LEU A 112 -2.06 -3.10 21.43
C LEU A 112 -3.55 -3.48 21.37
N LYS A 113 -4.09 -4.01 22.48
CA LYS A 113 -5.50 -4.33 22.60
C LYS A 113 -6.36 -3.07 22.53
N ASP A 114 -6.04 -2.06 23.33
CA ASP A 114 -6.81 -0.81 23.36
C ASP A 114 -6.74 -0.09 22.00
N TYR A 115 -5.60 -0.16 21.32
CA TYR A 115 -5.43 0.34 19.95
C TYR A 115 -6.44 -0.30 18.99
N TYR A 116 -6.50 -1.64 18.93
CA TYR A 116 -7.41 -2.33 18.02
C TYR A 116 -8.88 -2.18 18.44
N ASP A 117 -9.17 -2.21 19.75
CA ASP A 117 -10.52 -1.99 20.27
C ASP A 117 -11.02 -0.58 19.91
N ASN A 118 -10.16 0.45 19.99
CA ASN A 118 -10.49 1.80 19.54
C ASN A 118 -10.79 1.85 18.04
N LEU A 119 -9.91 1.29 17.21
CA LEU A 119 -10.09 1.28 15.76
C LEU A 119 -11.37 0.54 15.33
N LEU A 120 -11.64 -0.62 15.93
CA LEU A 120 -12.81 -1.46 15.63
C LEU A 120 -14.12 -0.88 16.16
N SER A 121 -14.08 -0.06 17.22
CA SER A 121 -15.24 0.69 17.69
C SER A 121 -15.76 1.70 16.65
N LYS A 122 -14.86 2.20 15.79
CA LYS A 122 -15.16 3.19 14.73
C LYS A 122 -15.41 2.53 13.38
N ASN A 123 -14.70 1.44 13.08
CA ASN A 123 -14.78 0.72 11.82
C ASN A 123 -14.99 -0.79 12.10
N LYS A 124 -16.14 -1.35 11.68
CA LYS A 124 -16.43 -2.78 11.87
C LYS A 124 -15.42 -3.72 11.20
N ASN A 125 -14.69 -3.21 10.22
CA ASN A 125 -13.66 -3.93 9.48
C ASN A 125 -12.48 -2.98 9.25
N LEU A 126 -11.31 -3.39 9.72
CA LEU A 126 -10.05 -2.74 9.43
C LEU A 126 -9.48 -3.38 8.17
N LYS A 127 -9.06 -2.56 7.23
CA LYS A 127 -8.59 -2.98 5.93
C LYS A 127 -7.35 -2.20 5.57
N THR A 128 -6.33 -2.92 5.16
CA THR A 128 -5.09 -2.39 4.63
C THR A 128 -4.80 -3.10 3.32
N SER A 129 -4.51 -2.35 2.26
CA SER A 129 -4.09 -2.91 0.98
C SER A 129 -2.86 -2.22 0.43
N PHE A 130 -2.04 -3.02 -0.26
CA PHE A 130 -0.87 -2.61 -1.00
C PHE A 130 -1.04 -3.04 -2.46
N THR A 131 -0.87 -2.12 -3.40
CA THR A 131 -1.07 -2.39 -4.82
C THR A 131 0.12 -1.90 -5.62
N LEU A 132 0.64 -2.74 -6.52
CA LEU A 132 1.58 -2.37 -7.57
C LEU A 132 0.81 -2.28 -8.88
N GLU A 133 0.54 -1.05 -9.33
CA GLU A 133 -0.12 -0.79 -10.60
C GLU A 133 0.90 -0.74 -11.73
N GLY A 134 0.56 -1.36 -12.86
CA GLY A 134 1.45 -1.36 -14.03
C GLY A 134 2.75 -2.12 -13.77
N PHE A 135 2.68 -3.18 -12.97
CA PHE A 135 3.79 -4.06 -12.64
C PHE A 135 4.30 -4.78 -13.88
N LYS A 136 5.62 -4.78 -14.08
CA LYS A 136 6.30 -5.54 -15.12
C LYS A 136 7.58 -6.17 -14.58
N LEU A 137 7.96 -7.27 -15.20
CA LEU A 137 9.27 -7.88 -15.02
C LEU A 137 10.31 -7.16 -15.89
N GLY A 138 11.56 -7.13 -15.43
CA GLY A 138 12.68 -6.65 -16.24
C GLY A 138 13.06 -7.63 -17.35
N GLU A 139 13.68 -7.12 -18.42
CA GLU A 139 13.99 -7.90 -19.63
C GLU A 139 14.82 -9.16 -19.35
N LYS A 140 15.79 -9.06 -18.43
CA LYS A 140 16.62 -10.19 -18.05
C LYS A 140 15.81 -11.29 -17.35
N VAL A 141 14.90 -10.91 -16.45
CA VAL A 141 13.99 -11.86 -15.77
C VAL A 141 13.07 -12.54 -16.78
N ILE A 142 12.52 -11.78 -17.74
CA ILE A 142 11.70 -12.32 -18.83
C ILE A 142 12.52 -13.33 -19.65
N SER A 143 13.75 -12.98 -20.02
CA SER A 143 14.63 -13.87 -20.77
C SER A 143 14.94 -15.16 -20.00
N ASP A 144 15.16 -15.07 -18.69
CA ASP A 144 15.47 -16.24 -17.84
C ASP A 144 14.26 -17.16 -17.68
N ILE A 145 13.05 -16.60 -17.53
CA ILE A 145 11.80 -17.37 -17.50
C ILE A 145 11.60 -18.08 -18.84
N ASN A 146 11.75 -17.37 -19.96
CA ASN A 146 11.55 -17.93 -21.29
C ASN A 146 12.57 -19.02 -21.64
N ALA A 147 13.81 -18.88 -21.18
CA ALA A 147 14.82 -19.92 -21.31
C ALA A 147 14.51 -21.15 -20.44
N SER A 148 14.05 -20.92 -19.20
CA SER A 148 13.72 -21.99 -18.25
C SER A 148 12.48 -22.80 -18.64
N LEU A 149 11.52 -22.15 -19.31
CA LEU A 149 10.26 -22.76 -19.72
C LEU A 149 10.22 -23.13 -21.21
N SER A 150 11.38 -23.17 -21.89
CA SER A 150 11.45 -23.37 -23.34
C SER A 150 10.60 -24.55 -23.83
N GLN A 151 9.73 -24.30 -24.81
CA GLN A 151 8.84 -25.31 -25.39
C GLN A 151 9.13 -25.50 -26.88
N SER A 152 8.97 -26.73 -27.37
CA SER A 152 9.07 -27.04 -28.80
C SER A 152 7.86 -26.56 -29.59
N ASP A 153 6.70 -26.39 -28.94
CA ASP A 153 5.49 -25.85 -29.58
C ASP A 153 5.59 -24.31 -29.66
N PRO A 154 5.65 -23.72 -30.86
CA PRO A 154 5.77 -22.28 -31.03
C PRO A 154 4.61 -21.49 -30.42
N LYS A 155 3.38 -22.04 -30.40
CA LYS A 155 2.23 -21.35 -29.84
C LYS A 155 2.31 -21.24 -28.32
N ILE A 156 2.79 -22.30 -27.67
CA ILE A 156 2.99 -22.29 -26.22
C ILE A 156 4.15 -21.35 -25.87
N GLN A 157 5.24 -21.40 -26.65
CA GLN A 157 6.38 -20.50 -26.47
C GLN A 157 5.97 -19.03 -26.61
N ASP A 158 5.21 -18.68 -27.64
CA ASP A 158 4.70 -17.33 -27.87
C ASP A 158 3.77 -16.88 -26.75
N TYR A 159 2.91 -17.77 -26.25
CA TYR A 159 2.03 -17.48 -25.12
C TYR A 159 2.82 -17.19 -23.83
N LEU A 160 3.84 -18.00 -23.51
CA LEU A 160 4.69 -17.80 -22.34
C LEU A 160 5.49 -16.49 -22.43
N ALA A 161 6.00 -16.16 -23.62
CA ALA A 161 6.69 -14.90 -23.87
C ALA A 161 5.75 -13.69 -23.71
N LYS A 162 4.51 -13.78 -24.21
CA LYS A 162 3.48 -12.74 -24.02
C LYS A 162 3.10 -12.59 -22.53
N LEU A 163 2.93 -13.70 -21.82
CA LEU A 163 2.55 -13.68 -20.41
C LEU A 163 3.67 -13.08 -19.54
N SER A 164 4.91 -13.51 -19.71
CA SER A 164 6.06 -13.01 -18.93
C SER A 164 6.37 -11.54 -19.19
N SER A 165 6.16 -11.04 -20.40
CA SER A 165 6.31 -9.61 -20.76
C SER A 165 5.06 -8.77 -20.50
N GLY A 166 4.00 -9.37 -19.96
CA GLY A 166 2.74 -8.69 -19.66
C GLY A 166 2.87 -7.59 -18.61
N VAL A 167 1.90 -6.68 -18.62
CA VAL A 167 1.71 -5.66 -17.59
C VAL A 167 0.59 -6.10 -16.67
N PHE A 168 0.84 -6.11 -15.37
CA PHE A 168 -0.08 -6.63 -14.36
C PHE A 168 -0.42 -5.60 -13.30
N THR A 169 -1.48 -5.87 -12.55
CA THR A 169 -1.73 -5.29 -11.23
C THR A 169 -1.56 -6.38 -10.20
N LEU A 170 -0.68 -6.14 -9.22
CA LEU A 170 -0.51 -7.01 -8.06
C LEU A 170 -1.13 -6.29 -6.86
N SER A 171 -2.03 -6.95 -6.14
CA SER A 171 -2.64 -6.38 -4.95
C SER A 171 -2.60 -7.36 -3.79
N PHE A 172 -2.26 -6.86 -2.62
CA PHE A 172 -2.29 -7.56 -1.36
C PHE A 172 -3.25 -6.82 -0.46
N GLU A 173 -4.20 -7.53 0.13
CA GLU A 173 -5.22 -6.96 1.00
C GLU A 173 -5.29 -7.77 2.28
N ASN A 174 -5.30 -7.06 3.40
CA ASN A 174 -5.58 -7.63 4.69
C ASN A 174 -6.85 -7.00 5.26
N SER A 175 -7.69 -7.81 5.88
CA SER A 175 -8.94 -7.41 6.50
C SER A 175 -9.02 -8.03 7.89
N LEU A 176 -9.19 -7.21 8.92
CA LEU A 176 -9.32 -7.62 10.32
C LEU A 176 -10.70 -7.19 10.84
N PHE A 177 -11.45 -8.14 11.41
CA PHE A 177 -12.77 -7.90 11.98
C PHE A 177 -13.01 -8.78 13.20
N VAL A 178 -13.99 -8.42 14.03
CA VAL A 178 -14.36 -9.22 15.21
C VAL A 178 -15.63 -10.01 14.92
N LYS A 179 -15.58 -11.32 15.18
CA LYS A 179 -16.73 -12.23 15.07
C LYS A 179 -16.70 -13.18 16.26
N ASN A 180 -17.84 -13.32 16.95
CA ASN A 180 -17.96 -14.18 18.14
C ASN A 180 -16.93 -13.87 19.26
N SER A 181 -16.55 -12.60 19.42
CA SER A 181 -15.50 -12.13 20.35
C SER A 181 -14.06 -12.52 19.98
N ASP A 182 -13.83 -13.14 18.83
CA ASP A 182 -12.50 -13.46 18.30
C ASP A 182 -12.11 -12.50 17.17
N TYR A 183 -10.82 -12.23 17.04
CA TYR A 183 -10.27 -11.48 15.90
C TYR A 183 -10.10 -12.43 14.72
N ASN A 184 -10.74 -12.09 13.61
CA ASN A 184 -10.67 -12.85 12.37
C ASN A 184 -9.88 -12.03 11.37
N ASN A 185 -8.98 -12.68 10.64
CA ASN A 185 -8.14 -12.03 9.64
C ASN A 185 -8.32 -12.71 8.28
N ASN A 186 -8.48 -11.91 7.24
CA ASN A 186 -8.50 -12.38 5.87
C ASN A 186 -7.40 -11.70 5.07
N PHE A 187 -6.48 -12.48 4.54
CA PHE A 187 -5.46 -12.05 3.60
C PHE A 187 -5.84 -12.49 2.18
N ASN A 188 -5.81 -11.55 1.24
CA ASN A 188 -5.99 -11.81 -0.17
C ASN A 188 -4.79 -11.31 -0.98
N MET A 189 -4.28 -12.14 -1.88
CA MET A 189 -3.31 -11.77 -2.91
C MET A 189 -3.93 -11.95 -4.29
N LYS A 190 -3.84 -10.92 -5.14
CA LYS A 190 -4.28 -10.96 -6.54
C LYS A 190 -3.17 -10.58 -7.49
N ILE A 191 -3.11 -11.30 -8.61
CA ILE A 191 -2.30 -10.93 -9.78
C ILE A 191 -3.25 -10.95 -10.96
N ASN A 192 -3.46 -9.80 -11.60
CA ASN A 192 -4.37 -9.73 -12.74
C ASN A 192 -3.81 -8.88 -13.88
N ASN A 193 -4.19 -9.29 -15.09
CA ASN A 193 -4.18 -8.47 -16.28
C ASN A 193 -5.33 -8.94 -17.19
N GLN A 194 -5.31 -8.52 -18.46
CA GLN A 194 -6.31 -8.92 -19.46
C GLN A 194 -6.26 -10.42 -19.86
N ASP A 195 -5.13 -11.09 -19.66
CA ASP A 195 -4.90 -12.48 -20.07
C ASP A 195 -4.90 -13.48 -18.88
N LEU A 196 -4.73 -13.02 -17.65
CA LEU A 196 -4.60 -13.83 -16.42
C LEU A 196 -5.33 -13.15 -15.26
N ASN A 197 -6.09 -13.94 -14.49
CA ASN A 197 -6.63 -13.52 -13.20
C ASN A 197 -6.35 -14.61 -12.16
N PHE A 198 -5.45 -14.30 -11.23
CA PHE A 198 -5.08 -15.15 -10.10
C PHE A 198 -5.54 -14.47 -8.80
N ASP A 199 -6.21 -15.23 -7.94
CA ASP A 199 -6.73 -14.79 -6.63
C ASP A 199 -6.45 -15.89 -5.61
N MET A 200 -5.75 -15.55 -4.53
CA MET A 200 -5.45 -16.43 -3.41
C MET A 200 -6.02 -15.80 -2.13
N ASN A 201 -6.80 -16.58 -1.39
CA ASN A 201 -7.41 -16.15 -0.14
C ASN A 201 -6.99 -17.04 1.03
N LEU A 202 -6.54 -16.44 2.13
CA LEU A 202 -6.16 -17.11 3.37
C LEU A 202 -6.98 -16.50 4.51
N ASN A 203 -7.70 -17.34 5.23
CA ASN A 203 -8.46 -16.93 6.41
C ASN A 203 -7.74 -17.47 7.66
N PHE A 204 -7.52 -16.59 8.62
CA PHE A 204 -6.95 -16.91 9.92
C PHE A 204 -8.01 -16.61 10.98
N ASP A 205 -8.25 -17.58 11.85
CA ASP A 205 -9.11 -17.51 13.02
C ASP A 205 -8.26 -17.45 14.30
#